data_AF-A0AAD8IGD0-F1
#
_entry.id   AF-A0AAD8IGD0-F1
#
_cell.length_a   1.000
_cell.length_b   1.000
_cell.length_c   1.000
_cell.angle_alpha   90.00
_cell.angle_beta   90.00
_cell.angle_gamma   90.00
#
_symmetry.space_group_name_H-M   'P 1'
#
loop_
_entity.id
_entity.type
_entity.pdbx_description
1 polymer ?
#
loop_
_entity_poly.entity_id
_entity_poly.type
_entity_poly.pdbx_seq_one_letter_code
_entity_poly.pdbx_strand_id
1 'polypeptide(L)'
;MCVEANVPAVTIDGKVMPFKDWVLAIGNGVAPTYALDDDIEPTWIKIPKEMQVTYSGEPVKAIADEIYGGLHDNIGNIEYLRDRAILTPLNANVDKINREVLERLPGNSKLYKSCDTLCKSSSTHGADEVLYPSDYLNTLKFSGMPNHELEIKEGAPIMLLRNINPKKVC
;
A
#
# COMPACT_ATOMS: atom_id res chain seq x y z
N MET A 1 6.73 -14.06 1.57
CA MET A 1 7.49 -12.90 2.08
C MET A 1 8.33 -13.42 3.23
N CYS A 2 9.64 -13.64 3.03
CA CYS A 2 10.54 -14.00 4.12
C CYS A 2 10.97 -12.69 4.78
N VAL A 3 10.67 -12.51 6.07
CA VAL A 3 11.18 -11.39 6.86
C VAL A 3 12.52 -11.82 7.44
N GLU A 4 13.55 -11.84 6.60
CA GLU A 4 14.90 -12.24 7.01
C GLU A 4 15.88 -11.10 6.80
N ALA A 5 15.85 -10.13 7.73
CA ALA A 5 17.01 -9.35 8.16
C ALA A 5 16.61 -8.46 9.36
N ASN A 6 17.33 -8.58 10.48
CA ASN A 6 17.40 -7.60 11.57
C ASN A 6 16.08 -7.02 12.12
N VAL A 7 15.03 -7.82 12.28
CA VAL A 7 13.85 -7.34 13.03
C VAL A 7 14.22 -7.21 14.50
N PRO A 8 14.11 -6.01 15.11
CA PRO A 8 14.46 -5.82 16.52
C PRO A 8 13.57 -6.69 17.42
N ALA A 9 14.10 -7.02 18.60
CA ALA A 9 13.29 -7.64 19.64
C ALA A 9 12.17 -6.68 20.07
N VAL A 10 11.06 -7.25 20.52
CA VAL A 10 9.87 -6.51 20.96
C VAL A 10 9.71 -6.61 22.47
N THR A 11 9.17 -5.55 23.07
CA THR A 11 8.92 -5.51 24.52
C THR A 11 7.41 -5.50 24.80
N ILE A 12 6.94 -6.50 25.54
CA ILE A 12 5.56 -6.56 26.06
C ILE A 12 5.63 -6.68 27.58
N ASP A 13 5.01 -5.74 28.29
CA ASP A 13 4.95 -5.70 29.76
C ASP A 13 6.33 -5.87 30.45
N GLY A 14 7.33 -5.20 29.89
CA GLY A 14 8.71 -5.22 30.38
C GLY A 14 9.51 -6.47 30.00
N LYS A 15 8.88 -7.46 29.33
CA LYS A 15 9.55 -8.66 28.83
C LYS A 15 9.97 -8.47 27.38
N VAL A 16 11.28 -8.60 27.15
CA VAL A 16 11.87 -8.59 25.81
C VAL A 16 11.77 -10.00 25.21
N MET A 17 11.32 -10.10 23.96
CA MET A 17 11.31 -11.35 23.22
C MET A 17 11.55 -11.12 21.71
N PRO A 18 12.04 -12.13 20.96
CA PRO A 18 12.17 -12.02 19.51
C PRO A 18 10.81 -11.76 18.84
N PHE A 19 10.78 -10.88 17.83
CA PHE A 19 9.56 -10.55 17.09
C PHE A 19 8.84 -11.80 16.55
N LYS A 20 9.58 -12.75 15.98
CA LYS A 20 9.02 -14.01 15.46
C LYS A 20 8.24 -14.78 16.54
N ASP A 21 8.75 -14.79 17.77
CA ASP A 21 8.15 -15.56 18.86
C ASP A 21 6.87 -14.88 19.35
N TRP A 22 6.84 -13.54 19.33
CA TRP A 22 5.62 -12.76 19.59
C TRP A 22 4.54 -13.01 18.53
N VAL A 23 4.89 -12.97 17.24
CA VAL A 23 3.93 -13.26 16.15
C VAL A 23 3.40 -14.70 16.25
N LEU A 24 4.27 -15.67 16.53
CA LEU A 24 3.86 -17.06 16.73
C LEU A 24 2.95 -17.22 17.96
N ALA A 25 3.24 -16.52 19.06
CA ALA A 25 2.39 -16.55 20.25
C ALA A 25 0.97 -16.03 19.95
N ILE A 26 0.84 -14.98 19.13
CA ILE A 26 -0.45 -14.48 18.67
C ILE A 26 -1.16 -15.53 17.81
N GLY A 27 -0.47 -16.09 16.80
CA GLY A 27 -1.06 -17.08 15.90
C GLY A 27 -1.51 -18.37 16.60
N ASN A 28 -0.83 -18.75 17.68
CA ASN A 28 -1.16 -19.91 18.49
C ASN A 28 -2.20 -19.63 19.58
N GLY A 29 -2.64 -18.37 19.77
CA GLY A 29 -3.59 -18.00 20.83
C GLY A 29 -3.01 -18.09 22.25
N VAL A 30 -1.69 -18.00 22.41
CA VAL A 30 -1.00 -18.07 23.72
C VAL A 30 -0.38 -16.73 24.14
N ALA A 31 -0.51 -15.71 23.30
CA ALA A 31 -0.10 -14.35 23.65
C ALA A 31 -0.96 -13.81 24.82
N PRO A 32 -0.38 -13.01 25.73
CA PRO A 32 -1.16 -12.33 26.76
C PRO A 32 -2.26 -11.47 26.14
N THR A 33 -3.48 -11.61 26.64
CA THR A 33 -4.63 -10.80 26.23
C THR A 33 -5.05 -9.84 27.34
N TYR A 34 -5.72 -8.76 26.94
CA TYR A 34 -6.12 -7.67 27.82
C TYR A 34 -7.59 -7.33 27.58
N ALA A 35 -8.30 -6.96 28.64
CA ALA A 35 -9.62 -6.34 28.53
C ALA A 35 -9.44 -4.83 28.38
N LEU A 36 -10.21 -4.21 27.50
CA LEU A 36 -10.31 -2.75 27.40
C LEU A 36 -11.63 -2.30 28.02
N ASP A 37 -11.56 -1.22 28.80
CA ASP A 37 -12.73 -0.57 29.41
C ASP A 37 -13.70 -1.57 30.08
N ASP A 38 -14.93 -1.69 29.56
CA ASP A 38 -16.02 -2.52 30.08
C ASP A 38 -16.07 -3.95 29.47
N ASP A 39 -15.02 -4.38 28.76
CA ASP A 39 -14.98 -5.71 28.17
C ASP A 39 -14.99 -6.81 29.25
N ILE A 40 -15.93 -7.74 29.10
CA ILE A 40 -16.09 -8.88 30.02
C ILE A 40 -14.93 -9.88 29.87
N GLU A 41 -14.38 -10.00 28.65
CA GLU A 41 -13.33 -10.95 28.32
C GLU A 41 -12.09 -10.27 27.72
N PRO A 42 -10.87 -10.69 28.12
CA PRO A 42 -9.65 -10.13 27.58
C PRO A 42 -9.40 -10.67 26.17
N THR A 43 -9.78 -9.90 25.16
CA THR A 43 -9.64 -10.27 23.73
C THR A 43 -8.63 -9.41 22.97
N TRP A 44 -8.07 -8.38 23.61
CA TRP A 44 -7.13 -7.46 22.97
C TRP A 44 -5.69 -7.91 23.14
N ILE A 45 -4.84 -7.57 22.17
CA ILE A 45 -3.39 -7.72 22.25
C ILE A 45 -2.73 -6.35 22.33
N LYS A 46 -1.60 -6.26 23.03
CA LYS A 46 -0.74 -5.07 22.98
C LYS A 46 0.17 -5.13 21.78
N ILE A 47 0.17 -4.08 20.97
CA ILE A 47 1.17 -3.89 19.92
C ILE A 47 2.45 -3.35 20.58
N PRO A 48 3.63 -3.98 20.37
CA PRO A 48 4.89 -3.49 20.90
C PRO A 48 5.17 -2.05 20.47
N LYS A 49 5.75 -1.24 21.35
CA LYS A 49 6.06 0.17 21.04
C LYS A 49 7.07 0.30 19.91
N GLU A 50 7.98 -0.66 19.80
CA GLU A 50 9.00 -0.73 18.76
C GLU A 50 8.40 -0.90 17.36
N MET A 51 7.13 -1.31 17.26
CA MET A 51 6.40 -1.46 16.01
C MET A 51 5.47 -0.29 15.70
N GLN A 52 5.44 0.73 16.57
CA GLN A 52 4.56 1.88 16.43
C GLN A 52 5.35 3.09 15.94
N VAL A 53 4.87 3.72 14.88
CA VAL A 53 5.34 5.05 14.51
C VAL A 53 4.66 6.06 15.44
N THR A 54 5.46 6.79 16.22
CA THR A 54 4.94 7.86 17.08
C THR A 54 4.91 9.16 16.27
N TYR A 55 3.75 9.81 16.20
CA TYR A 55 3.61 11.02 15.38
C TYR A 55 2.63 12.02 16.00
N SER A 56 2.81 13.28 15.61
CA SER A 56 1.85 14.36 15.84
C SER A 56 1.43 14.92 14.48
N GLY A 57 0.12 15.03 14.22
CA GLY A 57 -0.40 15.54 12.95
C GLY A 57 -0.87 14.44 12.01
N GLU A 58 -0.44 14.47 10.74
CA GLU A 58 -0.98 13.61 9.69
C GLU A 58 -0.31 12.22 9.67
N PRO A 59 -1.08 11.12 9.88
CA PRO A 59 -0.53 9.77 9.95
C PRO A 59 0.15 9.29 8.66
N VAL A 60 -0.38 9.71 7.50
CA VAL A 60 0.15 9.31 6.19
C VAL A 60 1.55 9.90 5.97
N LYS A 61 1.73 11.18 6.31
CA LYS A 61 3.03 11.85 6.25
C LYS A 61 4.03 11.22 7.19
N ALA A 62 3.62 10.92 8.42
CA ALA A 62 4.49 10.28 9.40
C ALA A 62 5.02 8.91 8.92
N ILE A 63 4.16 8.06 8.35
CA ILE A 63 4.60 6.77 7.80
C ILE A 63 5.52 6.97 6.58
N ALA A 64 5.20 7.93 5.71
CA ALA A 64 6.05 8.25 4.58
C ALA A 64 7.41 8.84 5.01
N ASP A 65 7.47 9.62 6.09
CA ASP A 65 8.71 10.15 6.68
C ASP A 65 9.55 9.03 7.30
N GLU A 66 8.91 8.13 8.06
CA GLU A 66 9.60 7.01 8.72
C GLU A 66 10.29 6.11 7.70
N ILE A 67 9.61 5.77 6.59
CA ILE A 67 10.13 4.82 5.60
C ILE A 67 10.96 5.53 4.52
N TYR A 68 10.51 6.69 4.06
CA TYR A 68 11.06 7.41 2.90
C TYR A 68 11.59 8.82 3.24
N GLY A 69 11.90 9.15 4.48
CA GLY A 69 12.42 10.47 4.88
C GLY A 69 13.69 10.90 4.13
N GLY A 70 14.55 9.95 3.77
CA GLY A 70 15.76 10.19 2.96
C GLY A 70 15.54 10.16 1.44
N LEU A 71 14.29 10.18 0.96
CA LEU A 71 13.98 9.98 -0.46
C LEU A 71 14.61 11.06 -1.35
N HIS A 72 14.64 12.31 -0.89
CA HIS A 72 15.19 13.44 -1.66
C HIS A 72 16.66 13.23 -2.03
N ASP A 73 17.47 12.70 -1.10
CA ASP A 73 18.90 12.45 -1.32
C ASP A 73 19.18 11.13 -2.04
N ASN A 74 18.15 10.29 -2.22
CA ASN A 74 18.26 8.92 -2.75
C ASN A 74 17.41 8.70 -4.01
N ILE A 75 17.09 9.76 -4.75
CA ILE A 75 16.32 9.67 -6.00
C ILE A 75 17.07 8.80 -7.00
N GLY A 76 16.40 7.78 -7.54
CA GLY A 76 17.00 6.84 -8.49
C GLY A 76 17.99 5.85 -7.85
N ASN A 77 18.25 5.93 -6.54
CA ASN A 77 19.06 4.94 -5.83
C ASN A 77 18.24 3.65 -5.67
N ILE A 78 18.54 2.66 -6.51
CA ILE A 78 17.84 1.37 -6.54
C ILE A 78 17.98 0.63 -5.21
N GLU A 79 19.12 0.69 -4.53
CA GLU A 79 19.32 -0.01 -3.25
C GLU A 79 18.47 0.62 -2.16
N TYR A 80 18.42 1.95 -2.10
CA TYR A 80 17.55 2.66 -1.16
C TYR A 80 16.08 2.29 -1.37
N LEU A 81 15.60 2.28 -2.61
CA LEU A 81 14.20 1.99 -2.93
C LEU A 81 13.84 0.51 -2.78
N ARG A 82 14.79 -0.42 -3.00
CA ARG A 82 14.55 -1.86 -2.96
C ARG A 82 14.19 -2.38 -1.57
N ASP A 83 14.84 -1.84 -0.54
CA ASP A 83 14.73 -2.37 0.83
C ASP A 83 13.55 -1.76 1.62
N ARG A 84 12.68 -1.02 0.94
CA ARG A 84 11.59 -0.25 1.55
C ARG A 84 10.26 -0.58 0.91
N ALA A 85 9.25 -0.78 1.72
CA ALA A 85 7.88 -0.97 1.29
C ALA A 85 6.90 -0.52 2.37
N ILE A 86 5.77 0.04 1.96
CA ILE A 86 4.64 0.30 2.85
C ILE A 86 3.50 -0.61 2.40
N LEU A 87 3.04 -1.46 3.30
CA LEU A 87 1.95 -2.40 3.06
C LEU A 87 0.74 -1.96 3.90
N THR A 88 -0.43 -1.88 3.27
CA THR A 88 -1.67 -1.59 3.98
C THR A 88 -2.79 -2.52 3.50
N PRO A 89 -3.80 -2.82 4.35
CA PRO A 89 -4.88 -3.72 3.97
C PRO A 89 -5.82 -3.17 2.88
N LEU A 90 -5.89 -1.84 2.72
CA LEU A 90 -6.88 -1.17 1.86
C LEU A 90 -6.19 -0.43 0.72
N ASN A 91 -6.62 -0.70 -0.52
CA ASN A 91 -6.13 0.03 -1.70
C ASN A 91 -6.35 1.55 -1.61
N ALA A 92 -7.42 2.00 -0.95
CA ALA A 92 -7.66 3.42 -0.73
C ALA A 92 -6.56 4.09 0.13
N ASN A 93 -5.94 3.35 1.05
CA ASN A 93 -4.81 3.84 1.83
C ASN A 93 -3.51 3.78 1.01
N VAL A 94 -3.34 2.74 0.18
CA VAL A 94 -2.24 2.65 -0.79
C VAL A 94 -2.25 3.87 -1.72
N ASP A 95 -3.39 4.25 -2.27
CA ASP A 95 -3.53 5.42 -3.15
C ASP A 95 -3.07 6.72 -2.46
N LYS A 96 -3.45 6.91 -1.18
CA LYS A 96 -3.05 8.10 -0.39
C LYS A 96 -1.55 8.13 -0.10
N ILE A 97 -0.99 7.00 0.32
CA ILE A 97 0.43 6.89 0.65
C ILE A 97 1.30 7.03 -0.59
N ASN A 98 0.92 6.38 -1.70
CA ASN A 98 1.65 6.48 -2.96
C ASN A 98 1.67 7.92 -3.47
N ARG A 99 0.56 8.66 -3.33
CA ARG A 99 0.50 10.08 -3.70
C ARG A 99 1.40 10.94 -2.83
N GLU A 100 1.35 10.77 -1.51
CA GLU A 100 2.23 11.49 -0.58
C GLU A 100 3.71 11.25 -0.91
N VAL A 101 4.11 10.00 -1.17
CA VAL A 101 5.50 9.66 -1.54
C VAL A 101 5.86 10.24 -2.92
N LEU A 102 4.94 10.21 -3.89
CA LEU A 102 5.13 10.80 -5.22
C LEU A 102 5.29 12.33 -5.16
N GLU A 103 4.52 13.01 -4.32
CA GLU A 103 4.58 14.46 -4.15
C GLU A 103 5.96 14.93 -3.66
N ARG A 104 6.65 14.11 -2.86
CA ARG A 104 8.00 14.37 -2.34
C ARG A 104 9.12 14.26 -3.39
N LEU A 105 8.88 13.53 -4.48
CA LEU A 105 9.85 13.48 -5.57
C LEU A 105 9.90 14.85 -6.28
N PRO A 106 11.11 15.34 -6.60
CA PRO A 106 11.23 16.58 -7.35
C PRO A 106 10.79 16.40 -8.80
N GLY A 107 10.68 17.51 -9.51
CA GLY A 107 10.25 17.52 -10.90
C GLY A 107 8.73 17.57 -11.07
N ASN A 108 8.33 17.78 -12.32
CA ASN A 108 6.94 17.92 -12.67
C ASN A 108 6.28 16.55 -12.77
N SER A 109 5.06 16.44 -12.24
CA SER A 109 4.24 15.27 -12.49
C SER A 109 3.70 15.27 -13.92
N LYS A 110 3.52 14.07 -14.45
CA LYS A 110 2.87 13.83 -15.73
C LYS A 110 1.64 12.96 -15.50
N LEU A 111 0.49 13.50 -15.91
CA LEU A 111 -0.79 12.83 -15.81
C LEU A 111 -1.11 12.09 -17.11
N TYR A 112 -1.37 10.79 -17.00
CA TYR A 112 -1.87 9.94 -18.08
C TYR A 112 -3.32 9.58 -17.78
N LYS A 113 -4.19 9.73 -18.78
CA LYS A 113 -5.62 9.39 -18.67
C LYS A 113 -5.93 8.17 -19.51
N SER A 114 -6.72 7.23 -18.99
CA SER A 114 -7.21 6.10 -19.78
C SER A 114 -8.15 6.59 -20.88
N CYS A 115 -8.30 5.77 -21.92
CA CYS A 115 -9.24 5.99 -23.02
C CYS A 115 -10.22 4.81 -23.04
N ASP A 116 -11.12 4.78 -22.07
CA ASP A 116 -12.04 3.65 -21.90
C ASP A 116 -13.25 3.78 -22.82
N THR A 117 -13.57 2.69 -23.52
CA THR A 117 -14.71 2.59 -24.43
C THR A 117 -15.39 1.25 -24.29
N LEU A 118 -16.71 1.21 -24.46
CA LEU A 118 -17.46 -0.04 -24.48
C LEU A 118 -17.11 -0.88 -25.72
N CYS A 119 -17.07 -2.19 -25.53
CA CYS A 119 -16.92 -3.11 -26.65
C CYS A 119 -18.25 -3.22 -27.42
N LYS A 120 -18.23 -2.89 -28.72
CA LYS A 120 -19.44 -2.96 -29.58
C LYS A 120 -19.92 -4.39 -29.87
N SER A 121 -19.20 -5.42 -29.42
CA SER A 121 -19.54 -6.82 -29.68
C SER A 121 -20.51 -7.42 -28.64
N SER A 122 -20.78 -6.74 -27.52
CA SER A 122 -21.65 -7.25 -26.46
C SER A 122 -23.11 -6.80 -26.55
N SER A 123 -23.46 -5.93 -27.50
CA SER A 123 -24.81 -5.36 -27.60
C SER A 123 -25.15 -4.87 -29.01
N THR A 124 -26.41 -5.07 -29.40
CA THR A 124 -26.95 -4.76 -30.74
C THR A 124 -27.51 -3.34 -30.88
N HIS A 125 -27.35 -2.46 -29.89
CA HIS A 125 -28.09 -1.20 -29.82
C HIS A 125 -27.18 -0.02 -29.46
N GLY A 126 -27.25 1.06 -30.23
CA GLY A 126 -26.55 2.34 -29.97
C GLY A 126 -27.02 3.10 -28.71
N ALA A 127 -27.75 2.44 -27.80
CA ALA A 127 -28.23 3.01 -26.54
C ALA A 127 -27.20 2.93 -25.42
N ASP A 128 -26.18 2.06 -25.52
CA ASP A 128 -25.23 1.82 -24.44
C ASP A 128 -24.28 2.99 -24.20
N GLU A 129 -23.94 3.77 -25.24
CA GLU A 129 -23.15 5.01 -25.10
C GLU A 129 -23.91 6.09 -24.31
N VAL A 130 -25.26 6.03 -24.30
CA VAL A 130 -26.10 6.92 -23.48
C VAL A 130 -26.19 6.42 -22.04
N LEU A 131 -26.19 5.10 -21.83
CA LEU A 131 -26.30 4.49 -20.50
C LEU A 131 -24.99 4.53 -19.71
N TYR A 132 -23.84 4.45 -20.39
CA TYR A 132 -22.52 4.46 -19.79
C TYR A 132 -21.64 5.53 -20.45
N PRO A 133 -21.85 6.82 -20.11
CA PRO A 133 -21.01 7.89 -20.62
C PRO A 133 -19.56 7.72 -20.14
N SER A 134 -18.62 8.30 -20.87
CA SER A 134 -17.18 8.26 -20.54
C SER A 134 -16.89 8.73 -19.11
N ASP A 135 -17.60 9.74 -18.63
CA ASP A 135 -17.42 10.27 -17.28
C ASP A 135 -17.74 9.21 -16.21
N TYR A 136 -18.74 8.36 -16.46
CA TYR A 136 -19.04 7.24 -15.59
C TYR A 136 -17.94 6.18 -15.68
N LEU A 137 -17.48 5.84 -16.89
CA LEU A 137 -16.39 4.87 -17.09
C LEU A 137 -15.10 5.30 -16.38
N ASN A 138 -14.78 6.60 -16.40
CA ASN A 138 -13.61 7.18 -15.75
C ASN A 138 -13.64 7.06 -14.21
N THR A 139 -14.80 6.79 -13.61
CA THR A 139 -14.95 6.57 -12.16
C THR A 139 -14.74 5.12 -11.74
N LEU A 140 -14.74 4.18 -12.69
CA LEU A 140 -14.66 2.75 -12.37
C LEU A 140 -13.27 2.39 -11.86
N LYS A 141 -13.25 1.59 -10.79
CA LYS A 141 -12.02 1.07 -10.18
C LYS A 141 -12.06 -0.45 -10.16
N PHE A 142 -11.02 -1.07 -10.73
CA PHE A 142 -10.92 -2.52 -10.82
C PHE A 142 -9.61 -3.01 -10.21
N SER A 143 -9.66 -4.12 -9.47
CA SER A 143 -8.45 -4.78 -9.01
C SER A 143 -7.63 -5.28 -10.21
N GLY A 144 -6.31 -5.04 -10.18
CA GLY A 144 -5.40 -5.46 -11.25
C GLY A 144 -5.43 -4.59 -12.52
N MET A 145 -6.09 -3.43 -12.50
CA MET A 145 -5.97 -2.40 -13.54
C MET A 145 -5.62 -1.04 -12.94
N PRO A 146 -4.86 -0.19 -13.65
CA PRO A 146 -4.68 1.21 -13.25
C PRO A 146 -6.03 1.93 -13.22
N ASN A 147 -6.14 2.93 -12.35
CA ASN A 147 -7.26 3.87 -12.38
C ASN A 147 -7.22 4.73 -13.67
N HIS A 148 -8.32 5.41 -13.99
CA HIS A 148 -8.39 6.33 -15.13
C HIS A 148 -7.23 7.33 -15.15
N GLU A 149 -6.89 7.89 -13.99
CA GLU A 149 -5.79 8.83 -13.85
C GLU A 149 -4.56 8.16 -13.24
N LEU A 150 -3.46 8.18 -14.00
CA LEU A 150 -2.14 7.73 -13.57
C LEU A 150 -1.17 8.91 -13.59
N GLU A 151 -0.83 9.40 -12.41
CA GLU A 151 0.16 10.45 -12.20
C GLU A 151 1.53 9.82 -11.90
N ILE A 152 2.58 10.26 -12.60
CA ILE A 152 3.95 9.77 -12.38
C ILE A 152 4.96 10.92 -12.42
N LYS A 153 6.11 10.73 -11.76
CA LYS A 153 7.27 11.61 -11.78
C LYS A 153 8.54 10.83 -12.13
N GLU A 154 9.55 11.53 -12.60
CA GLU A 154 10.88 10.96 -12.81
C GLU A 154 11.46 10.46 -11.48
N GLY A 155 12.10 9.29 -11.50
CA GLY A 155 12.64 8.64 -10.30
C GLY A 155 11.62 7.85 -9.46
N ALA A 156 10.33 7.87 -9.80
CA ALA A 156 9.32 7.08 -9.11
C ALA A 156 9.42 5.58 -9.46
N PRO A 157 9.47 4.67 -8.48
CA PRO A 157 9.38 3.24 -8.75
C PRO A 157 7.97 2.88 -9.23
N ILE A 158 7.89 2.06 -10.29
CA ILE A 158 6.63 1.61 -10.88
C ILE A 158 6.55 0.08 -10.91
N MET A 159 5.33 -0.45 -10.84
CA MET A 159 5.06 -1.87 -10.98
C MET A 159 4.30 -2.12 -12.29
N LEU A 160 4.75 -3.12 -13.06
CA LEU A 160 4.00 -3.60 -14.22
C LEU A 160 2.85 -4.51 -13.76
N LEU A 161 1.62 -4.17 -14.14
CA LEU A 161 0.44 -4.98 -13.81
C LEU A 161 0.15 -6.09 -14.83
N ARG A 162 0.80 -6.06 -16.00
CA ARG A 162 0.62 -7.05 -17.07
C ARG A 162 1.94 -7.36 -17.78
N ASN A 163 2.08 -8.61 -18.22
CA ASN A 163 3.19 -9.03 -19.07
C ASN A 163 3.09 -8.35 -20.45
N ILE A 164 4.15 -7.65 -20.86
CA ILE A 164 4.20 -6.96 -22.15
C ILE A 164 4.40 -7.95 -23.31
N ASN A 165 5.19 -9.01 -23.09
CA ASN A 165 5.47 -10.03 -24.10
C ASN A 165 5.32 -11.45 -23.52
N PRO A 166 4.07 -11.95 -23.40
CA PRO A 166 3.84 -13.33 -22.99
C PRO A 166 4.28 -14.28 -24.11
N LYS A 167 5.12 -15.27 -23.79
CA LYS A 167 5.38 -16.39 -24.72
C LYS A 167 4.05 -17.08 -24.99
N LYS A 168 3.72 -17.32 -26.27
CA LYS A 168 2.59 -18.20 -26.62
C LYS A 168 2.87 -19.54 -25.96
N VAL A 169 1.96 -19.97 -25.09
CA VAL A 169 1.97 -21.34 -24.57
C VAL A 169 1.73 -22.23 -25.79
N CYS A 170 2.72 -23.08 -26.10
CA CYS A 170 2.65 -24.06 -27.19
C CYS A 170 1.64 -25.15 -26.87
#